data_AF-A0A7C6XSG9-F1
#
_entry.id   AF-A0A7C6XSG9-F1
#
_cell.length_a   1.000
_cell.length_b   1.000
_cell.length_c   1.000
_cell.angle_alpha   90.00
_cell.angle_beta   90.00
_cell.angle_gamma   90.00
#
_symmetry.space_group_name_H-M   'P 1'
#
loop_
_entity.id
_entity.type
_entity.pdbx_description
1 polymer ?
#
loop_
_entity_poly.entity_id
_entity_poly.type
_entity_poly.pdbx_seq_one_letter_code
_entity_poly.pdbx_strand_id
1 'polypeptide(L)'
;TIGAKKVIWLDRGLHRDNQTFGTRGHVDIVAAMPGPGVVLIHDQRNPEHPDFEFSRTLKEQFASETTADGTPFEVVPIPAPEVLRDEEGWVDYSYVNHLVTNGGVIACTFDDPMDAEAAAVLERVYPGRKVVGVDARELYARGGGIHCITQQQPSIG
;
A
#
# COMPACT_ATOMS: atom_id res chain seq x y z
N THR A 1 -0.69 -13.55 -20.22
CA THR A 1 -0.36 -14.01 -18.86
C THR A 1 0.75 -13.13 -18.32
N ILE A 2 0.90 -12.98 -16.99
CA ILE A 2 1.87 -12.06 -16.37
C ILE A 2 3.29 -12.64 -16.18
N GLY A 3 3.55 -13.87 -16.65
CA GLY A 3 4.88 -14.49 -16.58
C GLY A 3 5.38 -14.88 -15.19
N ALA A 4 4.59 -14.69 -14.13
CA ALA A 4 4.95 -15.02 -12.75
C ALA A 4 5.15 -16.54 -12.54
N LYS A 5 6.14 -16.90 -11.71
CA LYS A 5 6.45 -18.30 -11.33
C LYS A 5 5.95 -18.71 -9.94
N LYS A 6 5.67 -17.72 -9.09
CA LYS A 6 5.14 -17.89 -7.73
C LYS A 6 4.03 -16.86 -7.51
N VAL A 7 2.99 -17.28 -6.80
CA VAL A 7 1.89 -16.41 -6.36
C VAL A 7 1.79 -16.54 -4.85
N ILE A 8 1.73 -15.41 -4.16
CA ILE A 8 1.47 -15.34 -2.72
C ILE A 8 0.03 -14.86 -2.57
N TRP A 9 -0.79 -15.66 -1.91
CA TRP A 9 -2.20 -15.38 -1.72
C TRP A 9 -2.41 -14.77 -0.33
N LEU A 10 -3.10 -13.64 -0.30
CA LEU A 10 -3.55 -13.01 0.93
C LEU A 10 -4.97 -13.49 1.21
N ASP A 11 -5.32 -13.63 2.49
CA ASP A 11 -6.65 -14.10 2.92
C ASP A 11 -7.76 -13.09 2.62
N ARG A 12 -7.44 -11.79 2.71
CA ARG A 12 -8.34 -10.66 2.41
C ARG A 12 -7.56 -9.39 2.08
N GLY A 13 -8.26 -8.33 1.68
CA GLY A 13 -7.75 -6.95 1.70
C GLY A 13 -8.26 -6.13 2.89
N LEU A 14 -8.10 -4.80 2.85
CA LEU A 14 -8.48 -3.91 3.94
C LEU A 14 -9.99 -3.90 4.22
N HIS A 15 -10.39 -3.53 5.44
CA HIS A 15 -11.75 -3.69 5.93
C HIS A 15 -12.80 -2.92 5.12
N ARG A 16 -12.62 -1.61 4.90
CA ARG A 16 -13.60 -0.78 4.16
C ARG A 16 -13.63 -1.11 2.67
N ASP A 17 -12.51 -1.51 2.08
CA ASP A 17 -12.42 -1.94 0.69
C ASP A 17 -13.26 -3.20 0.37
N ASN A 18 -13.75 -3.91 1.38
CA ASN A 18 -14.73 -4.99 1.23
C ASN A 18 -16.20 -4.52 1.21
N GLN A 19 -16.44 -3.23 1.35
CA GLN A 19 -17.77 -2.62 1.48
C GLN A 19 -18.15 -1.83 0.21
N THR A 20 -19.18 -1.00 0.32
CA THR A 20 -19.67 -0.16 -0.78
C THR A 20 -18.56 0.75 -1.29
N PHE A 21 -18.45 0.89 -2.62
CA PHE A 21 -17.37 1.56 -3.37
C PHE A 21 -16.00 0.86 -3.35
N GLY A 22 -15.76 -0.06 -2.43
CA GLY A 22 -14.55 -0.86 -2.38
C GLY A 22 -14.45 -1.88 -3.52
N THR A 23 -13.26 -2.42 -3.67
CA THR A 23 -12.85 -3.34 -4.74
C THR A 23 -12.95 -4.83 -4.34
N ARG A 24 -13.40 -5.11 -3.10
CA ARG A 24 -13.45 -6.44 -2.48
C ARG A 24 -12.08 -7.04 -2.16
N GLY A 25 -11.14 -6.19 -1.75
CA GLY A 25 -9.83 -6.60 -1.23
C GLY A 25 -8.70 -6.50 -2.24
N HIS A 26 -8.62 -5.40 -2.99
CA HIS A 26 -7.52 -5.20 -3.93
C HIS A 26 -6.20 -5.00 -3.18
N VAL A 27 -5.14 -5.63 -3.71
CA VAL A 27 -3.84 -5.67 -3.06
C VAL A 27 -3.14 -4.30 -3.05
N ASP A 28 -3.53 -3.37 -3.93
CA ASP A 28 -2.81 -2.10 -4.17
C ASP A 28 -2.97 -1.05 -3.05
N ILE A 29 -3.81 -1.32 -2.05
CA ILE A 29 -3.86 -0.57 -0.78
C ILE A 29 -3.26 -1.39 0.39
N VAL A 30 -2.91 -2.66 0.16
CA VAL A 30 -2.45 -3.62 1.18
C VAL A 30 -0.94 -3.79 1.11
N ALA A 31 -0.40 -4.07 -0.08
CA ALA A 31 1.01 -4.28 -0.30
C ALA A 31 1.47 -3.81 -1.69
N ALA A 32 2.72 -3.36 -1.77
CA ALA A 32 3.40 -3.01 -3.02
C ALA A 32 4.81 -3.63 -3.04
N MET A 33 5.42 -3.72 -4.22
CA MET A 33 6.80 -4.22 -4.38
C MET A 33 7.70 -3.11 -4.94
N PRO A 34 8.40 -2.35 -4.07
CA PRO A 34 9.27 -1.25 -4.51
C PRO A 34 10.48 -1.69 -5.34
N GLY A 35 10.90 -2.93 -5.15
CA GLY A 35 12.02 -3.55 -5.86
C GLY A 35 12.07 -5.06 -5.63
N PRO A 36 13.00 -5.77 -6.29
CA PRO A 36 13.16 -7.20 -6.12
C PRO A 36 13.41 -7.58 -4.65
N GLY A 37 12.62 -8.52 -4.12
CA GLY A 37 12.76 -9.00 -2.75
C GLY A 37 12.27 -8.05 -1.65
N VAL A 38 11.73 -6.87 -1.99
CA VAL A 38 11.19 -5.93 -1.01
C VAL A 38 9.67 -5.90 -1.13
N VAL A 39 8.98 -6.02 0.00
CA VAL A 39 7.53 -5.82 0.09
C VAL A 39 7.22 -4.67 1.04
N LEU A 40 6.52 -3.67 0.54
CA LEU A 40 5.96 -2.57 1.33
C LEU A 40 4.57 -3.00 1.81
N ILE A 41 4.28 -2.92 3.11
CA ILE A 41 3.02 -3.40 3.69
C ILE A 41 2.33 -2.30 4.49
N HIS A 42 1.03 -2.13 4.28
CA HIS A 42 0.16 -1.29 5.10
C HIS A 42 0.21 -1.71 6.58
N ASP A 43 0.68 -0.80 7.45
CA ASP A 43 0.90 -1.05 8.86
C ASP A 43 -0.09 -0.29 9.73
N GLN A 44 -1.26 -0.88 9.96
CA GLN A 44 -2.22 -0.36 10.92
C GLN A 44 -1.75 -0.64 12.35
N ARG A 45 -1.48 0.42 13.11
CA ARG A 45 -0.87 0.37 14.45
C ARG A 45 -1.87 0.55 15.60
N ASN A 46 -3.09 1.01 15.31
CA ASN A 46 -4.12 1.22 16.32
C ASN A 46 -4.91 -0.08 16.57
N PRO A 47 -4.88 -0.65 17.80
CA PRO A 47 -5.58 -1.91 18.12
C PRO A 47 -7.10 -1.88 17.98
N GLU A 48 -7.71 -0.70 17.94
CA GLU A 48 -9.16 -0.54 17.76
C GLU A 48 -9.56 -0.67 16.28
N HIS A 49 -8.62 -0.49 15.35
CA HIS A 49 -8.91 -0.56 13.93
C HIS A 49 -9.08 -2.01 13.45
N PRO A 50 -10.10 -2.33 12.62
CA PRO A 50 -10.34 -3.70 12.15
C PRO A 50 -9.16 -4.34 11.38
N ASP A 51 -8.30 -3.52 10.79
CA ASP A 51 -7.12 -3.96 10.03
C ASP A 51 -5.86 -4.14 10.89
N PHE A 52 -5.89 -3.90 12.21
CA PHE A 52 -4.72 -4.04 13.10
C PHE A 52 -4.15 -5.46 13.11
N GLU A 53 -5.00 -6.45 13.42
CA GLU A 53 -4.58 -7.84 13.47
C GLU A 53 -4.19 -8.35 12.06
N PHE A 54 -4.92 -7.91 11.03
CA PHE A 54 -4.64 -8.26 9.63
C PHE A 54 -3.28 -7.73 9.17
N SER A 55 -2.92 -6.48 9.49
CA SER A 55 -1.60 -5.94 9.14
C SER A 55 -0.48 -6.73 9.82
N ARG A 56 -0.68 -7.17 11.07
CA ARG A 56 0.28 -8.00 11.81
C ARG A 56 0.47 -9.36 11.16
N THR A 57 -0.61 -10.09 10.89
CA THR A 57 -0.53 -11.43 10.26
C THR A 57 0.07 -11.36 8.87
N LEU A 58 -0.20 -10.29 8.12
CA LEU A 58 0.37 -10.08 6.79
C LEU A 58 1.89 -9.90 6.83
N LYS A 59 2.41 -9.11 7.79
CA LYS A 59 3.86 -8.98 8.03
C LYS A 59 4.50 -10.31 8.40
N GLU A 60 3.85 -11.10 9.26
CA GLU A 60 4.31 -12.44 9.64
C GLU A 60 4.33 -13.41 8.45
N GLN A 61 3.28 -13.38 7.62
CA GLN A 61 3.21 -14.19 6.40
C GLN A 61 4.38 -13.87 5.49
N PHE A 62 4.59 -12.60 5.14
CA PHE A 62 5.68 -12.21 4.24
C PHE A 62 7.07 -12.48 4.84
N ALA A 63 7.25 -12.37 6.17
CA ALA A 63 8.50 -12.72 6.83
C ALA A 63 8.83 -14.23 6.76
N SER A 64 7.81 -15.07 6.56
CA SER A 64 7.97 -16.52 6.34
C SER A 64 8.09 -16.91 4.86
N GLU A 65 7.83 -15.96 3.95
CA GLU A 65 7.80 -16.20 2.51
C GLU A 65 9.12 -15.84 1.82
N THR A 66 9.25 -16.35 0.60
CA THR A 66 10.37 -16.09 -0.31
C THR A 66 9.89 -15.62 -1.68
N THR A 67 10.73 -14.89 -2.39
CA THR A 67 10.60 -14.64 -3.82
C THR A 67 10.63 -15.96 -4.62
N ALA A 68 10.30 -15.89 -5.91
CA ALA A 68 10.32 -17.08 -6.78
C ALA A 68 11.71 -17.72 -6.95
N ASP A 69 12.79 -17.01 -6.63
CA ASP A 69 14.17 -17.52 -6.65
C ASP A 69 14.67 -17.99 -5.27
N GLY A 70 13.81 -17.97 -4.25
CA GLY A 70 14.13 -18.45 -2.90
C GLY A 70 14.74 -17.42 -1.96
N THR A 71 14.83 -16.15 -2.37
CA THR A 71 15.29 -15.05 -1.51
C THR A 71 14.21 -14.68 -0.49
N PRO A 72 14.51 -14.59 0.82
CA PRO A 72 13.56 -14.08 1.81
C PRO A 72 13.14 -12.63 1.50
N PHE A 73 11.89 -12.28 1.79
CA PHE A 73 11.45 -10.89 1.61
C PHE A 73 12.01 -9.97 2.71
N GLU A 74 12.47 -8.79 2.29
CA GLU A 74 12.55 -7.62 3.17
C GLU A 74 11.16 -7.04 3.34
N VAL A 75 10.61 -7.15 4.55
CA VAL A 75 9.29 -6.61 4.89
C VAL A 75 9.42 -5.20 5.42
N VAL A 76 8.93 -4.23 4.65
CA VAL A 76 8.95 -2.81 5.00
C VAL A 76 7.55 -2.34 5.38
N PRO A 77 7.26 -2.09 6.67
CA PRO A 77 5.99 -1.48 7.05
C PRO A 77 5.97 0.00 6.64
N ILE A 78 4.84 0.44 6.08
CA ILE A 78 4.49 1.86 5.91
C ILE A 78 3.30 2.16 6.82
N PRO A 79 3.37 3.20 7.70
CA PRO A 79 2.29 3.46 8.64
C PRO A 79 0.96 3.63 7.93
N ALA A 80 -0.12 3.09 8.47
CA ALA A 80 -1.45 3.59 8.13
C ALA A 80 -1.66 4.99 8.74
N PRO A 81 -2.56 5.82 8.20
CA PRO A 81 -2.97 7.07 8.84
C PRO A 81 -3.49 6.87 10.27
N GLU A 82 -3.32 7.89 11.11
CA GLU A 82 -3.94 7.94 12.46
C GLU A 82 -5.43 8.25 12.40
N VAL A 83 -5.91 8.91 11.34
CA VAL A 83 -7.34 9.05 11.07
C VAL A 83 -7.96 7.66 10.90
N LEU A 84 -8.82 7.28 11.85
CA LEU A 84 -9.46 5.96 11.86
C LEU A 84 -10.83 5.94 11.20
N ARG A 85 -11.54 7.07 11.25
CA ARG A 85 -12.96 7.13 10.88
C ARG A 85 -13.34 8.44 10.22
N ASP A 86 -14.37 8.37 9.38
CA ASP A 86 -15.10 9.50 8.80
C ASP A 86 -16.61 9.38 9.09
N GLU A 87 -17.45 10.14 8.37
CA GLU A 87 -18.91 10.11 8.52
C GLU A 87 -19.55 8.76 8.12
N GLU A 88 -18.87 7.94 7.33
CA GLU A 88 -19.37 6.66 6.83
C GLU A 88 -18.92 5.47 7.68
N GLY A 89 -17.81 5.60 8.41
CA GLY A 89 -17.32 4.58 9.33
C GLY A 89 -15.80 4.50 9.38
N TRP A 90 -15.26 3.28 9.41
CA TRP A 90 -13.81 3.07 9.33
C TRP A 90 -13.27 3.48 7.96
N VAL A 91 -12.12 4.15 7.91
CA VAL A 91 -11.42 4.44 6.65
C VAL A 91 -10.46 3.31 6.29
N ASP A 92 -10.09 3.21 5.02
CA ASP A 92 -9.06 2.31 4.47
C ASP A 92 -7.92 3.09 3.81
N TYR A 93 -7.70 4.33 4.27
CA TYR A 93 -6.64 5.18 3.77
C TYR A 93 -5.29 4.45 3.84
N SER A 94 -4.54 4.47 2.74
CA SER A 94 -3.28 3.74 2.65
C SER A 94 -2.26 4.45 1.78
N TYR A 95 -1.08 4.70 2.33
CA TYR A 95 0.07 5.21 1.59
C TYR A 95 0.68 4.19 0.62
N VAL A 96 0.25 2.92 0.69
CA VAL A 96 0.61 1.89 -0.30
C VAL A 96 0.08 2.25 -1.70
N ASN A 97 -1.03 3.00 -1.80
CA ASN A 97 -1.68 3.33 -3.07
C ASN A 97 -1.02 4.48 -3.84
N HIS A 98 0.31 4.51 -3.84
CA HIS A 98 1.12 5.51 -4.54
C HIS A 98 1.39 5.11 -6.00
N LEU A 99 1.69 6.10 -6.84
CA LEU A 99 2.15 5.87 -8.21
C LEU A 99 3.68 6.05 -8.30
N VAL A 100 4.38 5.04 -8.83
CA VAL A 100 5.80 5.16 -9.19
C VAL A 100 5.91 5.59 -10.65
N THR A 101 6.67 6.66 -10.89
CA THR A 101 6.99 7.19 -12.22
C THR A 101 8.50 7.05 -12.50
N ASN A 102 8.94 7.44 -13.70
CA ASN A 102 10.34 7.32 -14.12
C ASN A 102 11.33 8.01 -13.15
N GLY A 103 10.97 9.17 -12.59
CA GLY A 103 11.84 9.96 -11.71
C GLY A 103 11.23 10.34 -10.36
N GLY A 104 10.05 9.85 -10.04
CA GLY A 104 9.33 10.28 -8.84
C GLY A 104 8.29 9.28 -8.36
N VAL A 105 7.78 9.52 -7.16
CA VAL A 105 6.66 8.80 -6.56
C VAL A 105 5.59 9.83 -6.21
N ILE A 106 4.38 9.63 -6.70
CA ILE A 106 3.21 10.42 -6.30
C ILE A 106 2.56 9.68 -5.14
N ALA A 107 2.79 10.18 -3.93
CA ALA A 107 2.30 9.61 -2.69
C ALA A 107 0.92 10.18 -2.36
N CYS A 108 0.03 9.33 -1.84
CA CYS A 108 -1.18 9.80 -1.18
C CYS A 108 -0.81 10.58 0.09
N THR A 109 -1.50 11.67 0.36
CA THR A 109 -1.52 12.33 1.67
C THR A 109 -2.95 12.48 2.15
N PHE A 110 -3.13 12.54 3.46
CA PHE A 110 -4.45 12.54 4.08
C PHE A 110 -4.68 13.69 5.06
N ASP A 111 -3.78 14.68 5.12
CA ASP A 111 -3.79 15.72 6.16
C ASP A 111 -3.66 15.07 7.54
N ASP A 112 -2.75 14.10 7.61
CA ASP A 112 -2.59 13.16 8.70
C ASP A 112 -1.16 13.23 9.27
N PRO A 113 -0.96 13.07 10.59
CA PRO A 113 0.37 13.10 11.19
C PRO A 113 1.38 12.11 10.57
N MET A 114 0.90 11.00 9.98
CA MET A 114 1.76 9.99 9.37
C MET A 114 2.19 10.33 7.93
N ASP A 115 1.68 11.41 7.32
CA ASP A 115 2.04 11.81 5.95
C ASP A 115 3.57 11.94 5.78
N ALA A 116 4.25 12.55 6.77
CA ALA A 116 5.69 12.76 6.74
C ALA A 116 6.48 11.45 6.96
N GLU A 117 6.02 10.57 7.84
CA GLU A 117 6.68 9.27 8.07
C GLU A 117 6.52 8.38 6.84
N ALA A 118 5.32 8.33 6.26
CA ALA A 118 5.04 7.59 5.04
C ALA A 118 5.90 8.09 3.87
N ALA A 119 6.03 9.41 3.69
CA ALA A 119 6.91 9.99 2.68
C ALA A 119 8.38 9.55 2.88
N ALA A 120 8.89 9.57 4.11
CA ALA A 120 10.26 9.13 4.42
C ALA A 120 10.47 7.62 4.12
N VAL A 121 9.46 6.79 4.39
CA VAL A 121 9.49 5.36 4.01
C VAL A 121 9.54 5.21 2.49
N LEU A 122 8.71 5.95 1.75
CA LEU A 122 8.69 5.92 0.29
C LEU A 122 10.01 6.39 -0.32
N GLU A 123 10.63 7.45 0.21
CA GLU A 123 11.94 7.94 -0.22
C GLU A 123 13.03 6.87 -0.02
N ARG A 124 12.99 6.16 1.10
CA ARG A 124 13.94 5.08 1.41
C ARG A 124 13.81 3.90 0.45
N VAL A 125 12.58 3.45 0.16
CA VAL A 125 12.36 2.25 -0.68
C VAL A 125 12.42 2.54 -2.18
N TYR A 126 12.36 3.81 -2.59
CA TYR A 126 12.52 4.24 -3.98
C TYR A 126 13.71 5.19 -4.15
N PRO A 127 14.95 4.72 -3.93
CA PRO A 127 16.13 5.57 -3.99
C PRO A 127 16.28 6.25 -5.35
N GLY A 128 16.63 7.54 -5.33
CA GLY A 128 16.80 8.36 -6.53
C GLY A 128 15.51 8.88 -7.15
N ARG A 129 14.33 8.57 -6.58
CA ARG A 129 13.05 9.15 -6.98
C ARG A 129 12.62 10.25 -6.02
N LYS A 130 12.07 11.34 -6.56
CA LYS A 130 11.46 12.41 -5.75
C LYS A 130 10.06 11.99 -5.30
N VAL A 131 9.81 12.00 -3.99
CA VAL A 131 8.45 11.80 -3.46
C VAL A 131 7.69 13.13 -3.46
N VAL A 132 6.46 13.11 -3.96
CA VAL A 132 5.54 14.26 -4.00
C VAL A 132 4.19 13.82 -3.45
N GLY A 133 3.75 14.44 -2.36
CA GLY A 133 2.44 14.19 -1.76
C GLY A 133 1.31 14.88 -2.52
N VAL A 134 0.18 14.19 -2.65
CA VAL A 134 -1.08 14.71 -3.21
C VAL A 134 -2.23 14.26 -2.31
N ASP A 135 -3.09 15.19 -1.91
CA ASP A 135 -4.26 14.89 -1.10
C ASP A 135 -5.18 13.91 -1.82
N ALA A 136 -5.34 12.72 -1.22
CA ALA A 136 -6.07 11.61 -1.79
C ALA A 136 -7.44 11.38 -1.14
N ARG A 137 -7.85 12.20 -0.14
CA ARG A 137 -9.10 11.98 0.62
C ARG A 137 -10.33 11.89 -0.27
N GLU A 138 -10.44 12.77 -1.25
CA GLU A 138 -11.57 12.80 -2.20
C GLU A 138 -11.60 11.57 -3.13
N LEU A 139 -10.44 11.01 -3.46
CA LEU A 139 -10.37 9.75 -4.21
C LEU A 139 -10.83 8.59 -3.32
N TYR A 140 -10.34 8.52 -2.09
CA TYR A 140 -10.67 7.46 -1.15
C TYR A 140 -12.14 7.47 -0.72
N ALA A 141 -12.77 8.65 -0.66
CA ALA A 141 -14.21 8.79 -0.49
C ALA A 141 -15.02 8.09 -1.61
N ARG A 142 -14.37 7.74 -2.73
CA ARG A 142 -14.95 7.00 -3.86
C ARG A 142 -14.30 5.64 -4.09
N GLY A 143 -13.57 5.10 -3.11
CA GLY A 143 -13.12 3.71 -3.08
C GLY A 143 -11.75 3.43 -3.70
N GLY A 144 -10.86 4.42 -3.84
CA GLY A 144 -9.51 4.20 -4.32
C GLY A 144 -8.57 5.39 -4.11
N GLY A 145 -7.27 5.19 -4.34
CA GLY A 145 -6.28 6.28 -4.26
C GLY A 145 -5.67 6.61 -5.62
N ILE A 146 -4.47 7.19 -5.59
CA ILE A 146 -3.76 7.68 -6.77
C ILE A 146 -3.41 6.54 -7.73
N HIS A 147 -2.98 5.39 -7.20
CA HIS A 147 -2.65 4.22 -8.02
C HIS A 147 -3.86 3.74 -8.84
N CYS A 148 -5.04 3.71 -8.22
CA CYS A 148 -6.27 3.18 -8.83
C CYS A 148 -6.73 3.94 -10.08
N ILE A 149 -6.34 5.21 -10.24
CA ILE A 149 -6.73 6.06 -11.39
C ILE A 149 -5.63 6.15 -12.46
N THR A 150 -4.60 5.31 -12.36
CA THR A 150 -3.42 5.36 -13.24
C THR A 150 -3.11 4.00 -13.86
N GLN A 151 -2.41 4.01 -14.99
CA GLN A 151 -1.87 2.80 -15.62
C GLN A 151 -0.60 3.15 -16.37
N GLN A 152 0.52 2.55 -15.99
CA GLN A 152 1.79 2.77 -16.67
C GLN A 152 1.81 2.09 -18.04
N GLN A 153 2.41 2.76 -19.01
CA GLN A 153 2.78 2.17 -20.29
C GLN A 153 4.31 2.00 -20.34
N PRO A 154 4.84 0.78 -20.17
CA PRO A 154 6.28 0.55 -20.26
C PRO A 154 6.81 0.97 -21.64
N SER A 155 7.98 1.63 -21.67
CA SER A 155 8.70 1.84 -22.91
C SER A 155 9.24 0.52 -23.43
N ILE A 156 9.16 0.29 -24.74
CA ILE A 156 9.88 -0.81 -25.37
C ILE A 156 11.36 -0.42 -25.34
N GLY A 157 12.17 -1.25 -24.67
CA GLY A 157 13.63 -1.11 -24.64
C GLY A 157 14.30 -1.56 -25.92
#